data_AF-A0A958FI09-F1
#
_entry.id   AF-A0A958FI09-F1
#
_cell.length_a   1.000
_cell.length_b   1.000
_cell.length_c   1.000
_cell.angle_alpha   90.00
_cell.angle_beta   90.00
_cell.angle_gamma   90.00
#
_symmetry.space_group_name_H-M   'P 1'
#
loop_
_entity.id
_entity.type
_entity.pdbx_description
1 polymer ?
#
loop_
_entity_poly.entity_id
_entity_poly.type
_entity_poly.pdbx_seq_one_letter_code
_entity_poly.pdbx_strand_id
1 'polypeptide(L)'
;MSWQLNMILRMAPVLLPVYLYCGWRVSSALIQLFGFSPGWTRSITAAGILFVNLLPLAILYRSRSGELSRLILFQPSLQSADFWLNFPFWFALVIAVESVLYLIGLDLLGGLFRLIPAWRPQNWLSLKSAFVLGIVLFFTIFAVYRV
;
A
#
# COMPACT_ATOMS: atom_id res chain seq x y z
N MET A 1 -1.06 -21.55 -16.23
CA MET A 1 -1.28 -20.18 -15.73
C MET A 1 -0.48 -19.23 -16.61
N SER A 2 -1.07 -18.10 -17.03
CA SER A 2 -0.30 -17.04 -17.72
C SER A 2 0.80 -16.54 -16.78
N TRP A 3 1.91 -16.09 -17.37
CA TRP A 3 3.05 -15.58 -16.60
C TRP A 3 2.64 -14.43 -15.65
N GLN A 4 1.66 -13.62 -16.04
CA GLN A 4 1.11 -12.51 -15.25
C GLN A 4 0.45 -12.99 -13.95
N LEU A 5 -0.37 -14.05 -14.00
CA LEU A 5 -1.02 -14.61 -12.81
C LEU A 5 -0.02 -15.17 -11.82
N ASN A 6 0.99 -15.88 -12.33
CA ASN A 6 2.08 -16.40 -11.51
C ASN A 6 2.86 -15.26 -10.84
N MET A 7 3.08 -14.16 -11.56
CA MET A 7 3.74 -12.98 -11.02
C MET A 7 2.92 -12.35 -9.88
N ILE A 8 1.62 -12.10 -10.10
CA ILE A 8 0.73 -11.52 -9.07
C ILE A 8 0.70 -12.39 -7.81
N LEU A 9 0.51 -13.70 -7.95
CA LEU A 9 0.45 -14.63 -6.82
C LEU A 9 1.77 -14.74 -6.04
N ARG A 10 2.92 -14.66 -6.73
CA ARG A 10 4.24 -14.69 -6.08
C ARG A 10 4.58 -13.37 -5.42
N MET A 11 4.16 -12.25 -5.99
CA MET A 11 4.41 -10.91 -5.43
C MET A 11 3.50 -10.63 -4.23
N ALA A 12 2.24 -11.05 -4.24
CA ALA A 12 1.27 -10.78 -3.17
C ALA A 12 1.79 -11.05 -1.73
N PRO A 13 2.39 -12.21 -1.40
CA PRO A 13 2.90 -12.46 -0.05
C PRO A 13 4.09 -11.57 0.32
N VAL A 14 4.89 -11.13 -0.66
CA VAL A 14 6.03 -10.22 -0.45
C VAL A 14 5.53 -8.78 -0.24
N LEU A 15 4.47 -8.40 -0.96
CA LEU A 15 3.88 -7.06 -0.90
C LEU A 15 3.02 -6.84 0.35
N LEU A 16 2.42 -7.90 0.90
CA LEU A 16 1.56 -7.77 2.07
C LEU A 16 2.28 -7.10 3.27
N PRO A 17 3.51 -7.51 3.67
CA PRO A 17 4.29 -6.78 4.66
C PRO A 17 4.54 -5.30 4.30
N VAL A 18 4.78 -5.01 3.03
CA VAL A 18 5.01 -3.63 2.54
C VAL A 18 3.75 -2.79 2.71
N TYR A 19 2.58 -3.31 2.32
CA TYR A 19 1.29 -2.65 2.50
C TYR A 19 0.95 -2.43 3.98
N LEU A 20 1.17 -3.44 4.82
CA LEU A 20 0.96 -3.33 6.26
C LEU A 20 1.84 -2.26 6.89
N TYR A 21 3.12 -2.22 6.52
CA TYR A 21 4.06 -1.22 7.01
C TYR A 21 3.69 0.19 6.54
N CYS A 22 3.43 0.39 5.24
CA CYS A 22 3.05 1.69 4.69
C CYS A 22 1.72 2.17 5.30
N GLY A 23 0.70 1.30 5.38
CA GLY A 23 -0.59 1.62 5.98
C GLY A 23 -0.49 1.96 7.46
N TRP A 24 0.35 1.24 8.22
CA TRP A 24 0.61 1.58 9.63
C TRP A 24 1.26 2.96 9.78
N ARG A 25 2.21 3.30 8.90
CA ARG A 25 2.86 4.63 8.89
C ARG A 25 1.87 5.75 8.55
N VAL A 26 1.06 5.57 7.51
CA VAL A 26 0.05 6.55 7.09
C VAL A 26 -1.01 6.75 8.17
N SER A 27 -1.56 5.65 8.71
CA SER A 27 -2.57 5.74 9.77
C SER A 27 -2.05 6.45 11.01
N SER A 28 -0.80 6.17 11.41
CA SER A 28 -0.15 6.83 12.54
C SER A 28 0.06 8.33 12.28
N ALA A 29 0.45 8.70 11.06
CA ALA A 29 0.61 10.10 10.66
C ALA A 29 -0.73 10.86 10.64
N LEU A 30 -1.80 10.24 10.14
CA LEU A 30 -3.15 10.81 10.13
C LEU A 30 -3.68 11.07 11.54
N ILE A 31 -3.54 10.08 12.43
CA ILE A 31 -3.95 10.22 13.85
C ILE A 31 -3.17 11.35 14.51
N GLN A 32 -1.86 11.42 14.28
CA GLN A 32 -1.01 12.42 14.93
C GLN A 32 -1.27 13.86 14.45
N LEU A 33 -1.47 14.06 13.15
CA LEU A 33 -1.61 15.40 12.58
C LEU A 33 -3.05 15.93 12.66
N PHE A 34 -4.05 15.06 12.48
CA PHE A 34 -5.45 15.47 12.41
C PHE A 34 -6.28 15.06 13.62
N GLY A 35 -5.72 14.28 14.55
CA GLY A 35 -6.43 13.83 15.75
C GLY A 35 -7.57 12.85 15.47
N PHE A 36 -7.56 12.17 14.32
CA PHE A 36 -8.59 11.19 13.99
C PHE A 36 -8.63 10.03 14.98
N SER A 37 -9.84 9.47 15.17
CA SER A 37 -10.04 8.31 16.04
C SER A 37 -9.11 7.16 15.61
N PRO A 38 -8.29 6.60 16.52
CA PRO A 38 -7.37 5.51 16.19
C PRO A 38 -8.09 4.26 15.67
N GLY A 39 -9.25 3.94 16.25
CA GLY A 39 -10.06 2.79 15.83
C GLY A 39 -10.56 2.95 14.40
N TRP A 40 -11.14 4.11 14.08
CA TRP A 40 -11.64 4.41 12.75
C TRP A 40 -10.54 4.40 11.68
N THR A 41 -9.43 5.09 11.95
CA THR A 41 -8.30 5.20 11.02
C THR A 41 -7.67 3.83 10.72
N ARG A 42 -7.48 3.00 11.76
CA ARG A 42 -6.94 1.64 11.59
C ARG A 42 -7.90 0.73 10.83
N SER A 43 -9.21 0.80 11.09
CA SER A 43 -10.21 0.03 10.35
C SER A 43 -10.26 0.40 8.87
N ILE A 44 -10.25 1.70 8.53
CA ILE A 44 -10.19 2.14 7.13
C ILE A 44 -8.92 1.66 6.45
N THR A 45 -7.78 1.77 7.15
CA THR A 45 -6.49 1.30 6.61
C THR A 45 -6.50 -0.20 6.36
N ALA A 46 -7.02 -0.99 7.31
CA ALA A 46 -7.16 -2.44 7.16
C ALA A 46 -8.11 -2.82 6.01
N ALA A 47 -9.24 -2.12 5.87
CA ALA A 47 -10.18 -2.31 4.77
C ALA A 47 -9.52 -1.97 3.42
N GLY A 48 -8.74 -0.88 3.35
CA GLY A 48 -7.99 -0.51 2.15
C GLY A 48 -6.93 -1.56 1.76
N ILE A 49 -6.16 -2.07 2.74
CA ILE A 49 -5.18 -3.12 2.51
C ILE A 49 -5.86 -4.42 2.05
N LEU A 50 -6.99 -4.80 2.65
CA LEU A 50 -7.75 -5.96 2.21
C LEU A 50 -8.26 -5.77 0.79
N PHE A 51 -8.81 -4.59 0.49
CA PHE A 51 -9.35 -4.24 -0.82
C PHE A 51 -8.31 -4.37 -1.93
N VAL A 52 -7.11 -3.80 -1.74
CA VAL A 52 -6.04 -3.90 -2.75
C VAL A 52 -5.53 -5.34 -2.91
N ASN A 53 -5.72 -6.21 -1.92
CA ASN A 53 -5.38 -7.63 -2.00
C ASN A 53 -6.54 -8.54 -2.47
N LEU A 54 -7.70 -7.98 -2.84
CA LEU A 54 -8.81 -8.79 -3.38
C LEU A 54 -8.44 -9.47 -4.70
N LEU A 55 -7.64 -8.83 -5.56
CA LEU A 55 -7.22 -9.40 -6.84
C LEU A 55 -6.46 -10.73 -6.69
N PRO A 56 -5.33 -10.81 -5.93
CA PRO A 56 -4.63 -12.08 -5.74
C PRO A 56 -5.50 -13.14 -5.04
N LEU A 57 -6.38 -12.73 -4.11
CA LEU A 57 -7.33 -13.65 -3.47
C LEU A 57 -8.35 -14.22 -4.45
N ALA A 58 -8.91 -13.39 -5.34
CA ALA A 58 -9.84 -13.81 -6.38
C ALA A 58 -9.18 -14.78 -7.37
N ILE A 59 -7.92 -14.50 -7.76
CA ILE A 59 -7.11 -15.39 -8.60
C ILE A 59 -6.93 -16.75 -7.91
N LEU A 60 -6.53 -16.75 -6.64
CA LEU A 60 -6.28 -17.98 -5.89
C LEU A 60 -7.56 -18.80 -5.69
N TYR A 61 -8.68 -18.15 -5.39
CA TYR A 61 -9.99 -18.80 -5.26
C TYR A 61 -10.41 -19.48 -6.56
N ARG A 62 -10.43 -18.74 -7.68
CA ARG A 62 -10.83 -19.28 -8.99
C ARG A 62 -9.88 -20.36 -9.50
N SER A 63 -8.58 -20.25 -9.17
CA SER A 63 -7.60 -21.30 -9.49
C SER A 63 -7.90 -22.61 -8.79
N ARG A 64 -8.40 -22.59 -7.54
CA ARG A 64 -8.77 -23.81 -6.79
C ARG A 64 -10.08 -24.42 -7.27
N SER A 65 -11.01 -23.60 -7.74
CA SER A 65 -12.30 -24.07 -8.29
C SER A 65 -12.20 -24.66 -9.70
N GLY A 66 -11.02 -24.64 -10.34
CA GLY A 66 -10.85 -25.08 -11.73
C GLY A 66 -11.45 -24.11 -12.77
N GLU A 67 -11.96 -22.96 -12.34
CA GLU A 67 -12.62 -21.96 -13.18
C GLU A 67 -11.66 -20.84 -13.62
N LEU A 68 -10.39 -21.17 -13.82
CA LEU A 68 -9.33 -20.22 -14.17
C LEU A 68 -9.58 -19.55 -15.53
N SER A 69 -10.23 -20.24 -16.46
CA SER A 69 -10.64 -19.68 -17.75
C SER A 69 -11.74 -18.62 -17.64
N ARG A 70 -12.44 -18.57 -16.50
CA ARG A 70 -13.38 -17.52 -16.15
C ARG A 70 -12.72 -16.34 -15.42
N LEU A 71 -11.41 -16.42 -15.14
CA LEU A 71 -10.68 -15.25 -14.65
C LEU A 71 -10.51 -14.24 -15.79
N ILE A 72 -11.00 -13.05 -15.47
CA ILE A 72 -10.75 -11.69 -15.98
C ILE A 72 -9.53 -11.53 -16.91
N LEU A 73 -8.36 -12.06 -16.55
CA LEU A 73 -7.11 -11.91 -17.33
C LEU A 73 -7.05 -12.71 -18.65
N PHE A 74 -8.04 -13.56 -18.92
CA PHE A 74 -8.08 -14.42 -20.12
C PHE A 74 -9.26 -14.12 -21.07
N GLN A 75 -10.12 -13.16 -20.73
CA GLN A 75 -11.25 -12.79 -21.57
C GLN A 75 -10.98 -11.45 -22.28
N PRO A 76 -11.17 -11.37 -23.61
CA PRO A 76 -10.88 -10.15 -24.37
C PRO A 76 -11.92 -9.03 -24.18
N SER A 77 -13.00 -9.26 -23.43
CA SER A 77 -13.97 -8.23 -23.09
C SER A 77 -13.58 -7.53 -21.79
N LEU A 78 -13.27 -6.23 -21.88
CA LEU A 78 -13.11 -5.34 -20.73
C LEU A 78 -14.43 -5.29 -19.95
N GLN A 79 -14.54 -6.01 -18.84
CA GLN A 79 -15.67 -5.86 -17.93
C GLN A 79 -15.33 -4.76 -16.92
N SER A 80 -16.30 -3.92 -16.56
CA SER A 80 -16.09 -2.83 -15.59
C SER A 80 -15.56 -3.35 -14.25
N ALA A 81 -15.96 -4.56 -13.85
CA ALA A 81 -15.45 -5.25 -12.66
C ALA A 81 -13.92 -5.49 -12.69
N ASP A 82 -13.33 -5.61 -13.88
CA ASP A 82 -11.90 -5.88 -14.07
C ASP A 82 -11.05 -4.67 -13.73
N PHE A 83 -11.58 -3.49 -14.05
CA PHE A 83 -10.98 -2.21 -13.69
C PHE A 83 -10.96 -2.04 -12.16
N TRP A 84 -12.07 -2.35 -11.49
CA TRP A 84 -12.21 -2.21 -10.04
C TRP A 84 -11.31 -3.16 -9.22
N LEU A 85 -10.84 -4.27 -9.80
CA LEU A 85 -9.91 -5.18 -9.12
C LEU A 85 -8.45 -4.95 -9.52
N ASN A 86 -8.17 -4.74 -10.81
CA ASN A 86 -6.80 -4.52 -11.28
C ASN A 86 -6.27 -3.15 -10.88
N PHE A 87 -7.04 -2.09 -11.13
CA PHE A 87 -6.55 -0.73 -10.93
C PHE A 87 -6.11 -0.48 -9.47
N PRO A 88 -6.90 -0.79 -8.43
CA PRO A 88 -6.47 -0.57 -7.05
C PRO A 88 -5.25 -1.39 -6.65
N PHE A 89 -5.11 -2.62 -7.14
CA PHE A 89 -3.94 -3.46 -6.87
C PHE A 89 -2.67 -2.84 -7.44
N TRP A 90 -2.67 -2.51 -8.73
CA TRP A 90 -1.49 -1.93 -9.40
C TRP A 90 -1.18 -0.52 -8.90
N PHE A 91 -2.20 0.28 -8.62
CA PHE A 91 -2.04 1.62 -8.07
C PHE A 91 -1.40 1.57 -6.68
N ALA A 92 -1.92 0.72 -5.79
CA ALA A 92 -1.36 0.55 -4.46
C ALA A 92 0.05 -0.05 -4.49
N LEU A 93 0.31 -0.98 -5.41
CA LEU A 93 1.64 -1.56 -5.63
C LEU A 93 2.67 -0.45 -5.89
N VAL A 94 2.42 0.40 -6.88
CA VAL A 94 3.34 1.48 -7.27
C VAL A 94 3.59 2.40 -6.08
N ILE A 95 2.53 2.88 -5.42
CA ILE A 95 2.66 3.79 -4.28
C ILE A 95 3.48 3.13 -3.15
N ALA A 96 3.17 1.88 -2.80
CA ALA A 96 3.81 1.21 -1.68
C ALA A 96 5.29 0.91 -1.96
N VAL A 97 5.62 0.41 -3.15
CA VAL A 97 7.01 0.09 -3.53
C VAL A 97 7.87 1.35 -3.63
N GLU A 98 7.32 2.44 -4.17
CA GLU A 98 8.07 3.70 -4.29
C GLU A 98 8.22 4.39 -2.92
N SER A 99 7.17 4.40 -2.09
CA SER A 99 7.21 5.09 -0.80
C SER A 99 7.98 4.35 0.29
N VAL A 100 8.02 3.01 0.27
CA VAL A 100 8.57 2.21 1.38
C VAL A 100 10.02 2.55 1.72
N LEU A 101 10.86 2.78 0.71
CA LEU A 101 12.28 3.11 0.93
C LEU A 101 12.45 4.43 1.69
N TYR A 102 11.65 5.44 1.34
CA TYR A 102 11.68 6.73 2.04
C TYR A 102 11.14 6.62 3.46
N LEU A 103 10.08 5.83 3.67
CA LEU A 103 9.52 5.57 4.99
C LEU A 103 10.53 4.86 5.90
N ILE A 104 11.25 3.86 5.37
CA ILE A 104 12.35 3.19 6.07
C ILE A 104 13.46 4.18 6.41
N GLY A 105 13.85 5.05 5.47
CA GLY A 105 14.83 6.11 5.71
C GLY A 105 14.42 7.04 6.86
N LEU A 106 13.16 7.48 6.92
CA LEU A 106 12.63 8.28 8.02
C LEU A 106 12.63 7.55 9.36
N ASP A 107 12.44 6.23 9.36
CA ASP A 107 12.51 5.41 10.56
C ASP A 107 13.94 5.24 11.06
N LEU A 108 14.89 5.02 10.16
CA LEU A 108 16.31 4.95 10.48
C LEU A 108 16.80 6.28 11.05
N LEU A 109 16.44 7.41 10.44
CA LEU A 109 16.71 8.75 10.98
C LEU A 109 16.09 8.93 12.37
N GLY A 110 14.85 8.48 12.56
CA GLY A 110 14.21 8.49 13.87
C GLY A 110 14.92 7.62 14.91
N GLY A 111 15.52 6.50 14.49
CA GLY A 111 16.38 5.66 15.32
C GLY A 111 17.68 6.38 15.71
N LEU A 112 18.34 7.04 14.76
CA LEU A 112 19.56 7.83 15.01
C LEU A 112 19.30 8.98 16.00
N PHE A 113 18.17 9.68 15.90
CA PHE A 113 17.80 10.72 16.87
C PHE A 113 17.47 10.20 18.27
N ARG A 114 17.21 8.90 18.43
CA ARG A 114 17.13 8.29 19.77
C ARG A 114 18.51 8.05 20.35
N LEU A 115 19.49 7.70 19.52
CA LEU A 115 20.88 7.50 19.94
C LEU A 115 21.58 8.83 20.23
N ILE A 116 21.25 9.89 19.49
CA ILE A 116 21.82 11.23 19.65
C ILE A 116 20.67 12.25 19.83
N PRO A 117 20.13 12.39 21.05
CA PRO A 117 18.98 13.26 21.32
C PRO A 117 19.24 14.74 21.02
N ALA A 118 20.50 15.19 21.13
CA ALA A 118 20.89 16.58 20.88
C ALA A 118 20.58 17.06 19.46
N TRP A 119 20.46 16.14 18.49
CA TRP A 119 20.17 16.47 17.10
C TRP A 119 18.68 16.38 16.76
N ARG A 120 17.83 15.98 17.73
CA ARG A 120 16.40 15.80 17.50
C ARG A 120 15.70 17.16 17.44
N PRO A 121 15.04 17.52 16.31
CA PRO A 121 14.22 18.71 16.27
C PRO A 121 13.09 18.65 17.31
N GLN A 122 12.76 19.78 17.93
CA GLN A 122 11.71 19.87 18.96
C GLN A 122 10.37 19.31 18.47
N ASN A 123 10.05 19.51 17.19
CA ASN A 123 8.83 19.03 16.54
C ASN A 123 9.04 17.80 15.63
N TRP A 124 10.10 17.00 15.87
CA TRP A 124 10.48 15.88 15.01
C TRP A 124 9.34 14.92 14.70
N LEU A 125 8.52 14.55 15.70
CA LEU A 125 7.43 13.61 15.48
C LEU A 125 6.40 14.18 14.50
N SER A 126 6.04 15.45 14.63
CA SER A 126 5.07 16.10 13.73
C SER A 126 5.65 16.30 12.33
N LEU A 127 6.92 16.69 12.23
CA LEU A 127 7.64 16.78 10.96
C LEU A 127 7.70 15.42 10.26
N LYS A 128 8.06 14.37 10.97
CA LYS A 128 8.10 13.00 10.44
C LYS A 128 6.74 12.61 9.87
N SER A 129 5.65 12.83 10.62
CA SER A 129 4.29 12.50 10.16
C SER A 129 3.89 13.34 8.94
N ALA A 130 4.28 14.61 8.87
CA ALA A 130 4.06 15.45 7.70
C ALA A 130 4.83 14.92 6.48
N PHE A 131 6.09 14.51 6.65
CA PHE A 131 6.88 13.89 5.57
C PHE A 131 6.28 12.57 5.09
N VAL A 132 5.81 11.72 6.01
CA VAL A 132 5.11 10.46 5.65
C VAL A 132 3.93 10.74 4.73
N LEU A 133 3.06 11.69 5.10
CA LEU A 133 1.91 12.05 4.27
C LEU A 133 2.34 12.72 2.97
N GLY A 134 3.35 13.59 3.00
CA GLY A 134 3.88 14.25 1.81
C GLY A 134 4.44 13.27 0.78
N ILE A 135 5.20 12.26 1.22
CA ILE A 135 5.75 11.19 0.37
C ILE A 135 4.60 10.40 -0.27
N VAL A 136 3.63 9.96 0.53
CA VAL A 136 2.52 9.14 0.02
C VAL A 136 1.65 9.96 -0.94
N LEU A 137 1.38 11.23 -0.63
CA LEU A 137 0.64 12.13 -1.51
C LEU A 137 1.39 12.35 -2.83
N PHE A 138 2.69 12.62 -2.77
CA PHE A 138 3.54 12.80 -3.95
C PHE A 138 3.47 11.58 -4.88
N PHE A 139 3.67 10.37 -4.33
CA PHE A 139 3.62 9.14 -5.13
C PHE A 139 2.21 8.77 -5.59
N THR A 140 1.16 9.15 -4.84
CA THR A 140 -0.23 9.01 -5.27
C THR A 140 -0.48 9.87 -6.51
N ILE A 141 -0.10 11.14 -6.46
CA ILE A 141 -0.22 12.08 -7.59
C ILE A 141 0.60 11.57 -8.79
N PHE A 142 1.86 11.19 -8.56
CA PHE A 142 2.73 10.65 -9.59
C PHE A 142 2.15 9.38 -10.25
N ALA A 143 1.59 8.45 -9.46
CA ALA A 143 0.94 7.26 -9.98
C ALA A 143 -0.29 7.58 -10.83
N VAL A 144 -1.09 8.59 -10.44
CA VAL A 144 -2.24 9.04 -11.25
C VAL A 144 -1.80 9.64 -12.59
N TYR A 145 -0.73 10.42 -12.62
CA TYR A 145 -0.25 11.05 -13.87
C TYR A 145 0.50 10.10 -14.81
N ARG A 146 1.03 9.00 -14.28
CA ARG A 146 1.82 8.03 -15.06
C ARG A 146 0.97 6.92 -15.69
N VAL A 147 -0.22 6.67 -15.16
CA VAL A 147 -1.19 5.66 -15.63
C VAL A 147 -2.14 6.28 -16.64
#